data_AF-A0A9X5C8Q4-F1
#
_entry.id   AF-A0A9X5C8Q4-F1
#
_cell.length_a   1.000
_cell.length_b   1.000
_cell.length_c   1.000
_cell.angle_alpha   90.00
_cell.angle_beta   90.00
_cell.angle_gamma   90.00
#
_symmetry.space_group_name_H-M   'P 1'
#
loop_
_entity.id
_entity.type
_entity.pdbx_description
1 polymer ?
#
loop_
_entity_poly.entity_id
_entity_poly.type
_entity_poly.pdbx_seq_one_letter_code
_entity_poly.pdbx_strand_id
1 'polypeptide(L)'
;MEEAQKKFLLYFRLSLLVWILIANAFLHVIHFEYSWLIFISNIMLFTMEGDVKDRFISVEVGGFVGLVLTVLTLLAVTALTPVLGDLFGFLIPLAAVLFVLIVIHPYAPKILNNVGFAYLTCACIDTEAFASHIGLFLGTFVAGSLIFNGGCLLIMSTVKKMVFQK
;
A
#
# COMPACT_ATOMS: atom_id res chain seq x y z
N MET A 1 10.14 26.09 -20.66
CA MET A 1 9.74 25.36 -19.44
C MET A 1 8.70 24.28 -19.73
N GLU A 2 7.62 24.58 -20.46
CA GLU A 2 6.57 23.59 -20.74
C GLU A 2 7.05 22.35 -21.53
N GLU A 3 7.93 22.53 -22.53
CA GLU A 3 8.49 21.41 -23.30
C GLU A 3 9.38 20.50 -22.45
N ALA A 4 10.20 21.08 -21.56
CA ALA A 4 11.02 20.33 -20.61
C ALA A 4 10.15 19.54 -19.62
N GLN A 5 9.03 20.11 -19.16
CA GLN A 5 8.10 19.43 -18.28
C GLN A 5 7.39 18.25 -18.98
N LYS A 6 6.99 18.40 -20.25
CA LYS A 6 6.45 17.30 -21.07
C LYS A 6 7.47 16.17 -21.26
N LYS A 7 8.73 16.51 -21.58
CA LYS A 7 9.84 15.54 -21.70
C LYS A 7 10.11 14.82 -20.38
N PHE A 8 10.14 15.55 -19.27
CA PHE A 8 10.30 14.99 -17.92
C PHE A 8 9.20 13.97 -17.62
N LEU A 9 7.93 14.34 -17.80
CA LEU A 9 6.81 13.45 -17.52
C LEU A 9 6.84 12.20 -18.40
N LEU A 10 7.19 12.34 -19.68
CA LEU A 10 7.29 11.20 -20.60
C LEU A 10 8.41 10.24 -20.16
N TYR A 11 9.62 10.74 -19.96
CA TYR A 11 10.75 9.89 -19.53
C TYR A 11 10.50 9.25 -18.18
N PHE A 12 9.92 9.99 -17.25
CA PHE A 12 9.56 9.45 -15.95
C PHE A 12 8.55 8.30 -16.06
N ARG A 13 7.47 8.48 -16.83
CA ARG A 13 6.45 7.44 -17.05
C ARG A 13 7.03 6.21 -17.75
N LEU A 14 7.88 6.39 -18.76
CA LEU A 14 8.55 5.28 -19.44
C LEU A 14 9.50 4.53 -18.51
N SER A 15 10.30 5.24 -17.71
CA SER A 15 11.17 4.61 -16.71
C SER A 15 10.37 3.87 -15.63
N LEU A 16 9.24 4.42 -15.17
CA LEU A 16 8.35 3.72 -14.25
C LEU A 16 7.76 2.46 -14.88
N LEU A 17 7.32 2.52 -16.14
CA LEU A 17 6.81 1.34 -16.84
C LEU A 17 7.87 0.24 -16.90
N VAL A 18 9.10 0.58 -17.28
CA VAL A 18 10.22 -0.37 -17.32
C VAL A 18 10.48 -0.96 -15.92
N TRP A 19 10.47 -0.13 -14.88
CA TRP A 19 10.68 -0.59 -13.50
C TRP A 19 9.58 -1.56 -13.02
N ILE A 20 8.31 -1.24 -13.31
CA ILE A 20 7.16 -2.12 -13.01
C ILE A 20 7.30 -3.44 -13.75
N LEU A 21 7.67 -3.43 -15.04
CA LEU A 21 7.85 -4.65 -15.83
C LEU A 21 9.00 -5.52 -15.30
N ILE A 22 10.13 -4.92 -14.91
CA ILE A 22 11.26 -5.64 -14.31
C ILE A 22 10.83 -6.31 -13.01
N ALA A 23 10.16 -5.59 -12.11
CA ALA A 23 9.70 -6.15 -10.85
C ALA A 23 8.66 -7.25 -11.06
N ASN A 24 7.70 -7.08 -11.97
CA ASN A 24 6.72 -8.12 -12.30
C ASN A 24 7.40 -9.36 -12.87
N ALA A 25 8.35 -9.20 -13.80
CA ALA A 25 9.08 -10.33 -14.36
C ALA A 25 9.85 -11.10 -13.27
N PHE A 26 10.53 -10.39 -12.36
CA PHE A 26 11.22 -11.01 -11.24
C PHE A 26 10.26 -11.77 -10.32
N LEU A 27 9.19 -11.12 -9.85
CA LEU A 27 8.19 -11.72 -8.95
C LEU A 27 7.47 -12.91 -9.60
N HIS A 28 7.26 -12.87 -10.92
CA HIS A 28 6.67 -13.96 -11.67
C HIS A 28 7.61 -15.17 -11.76
N VAL A 29 8.91 -14.95 -12.04
CA VAL A 29 9.91 -16.03 -12.13
C VAL A 29 10.09 -16.77 -10.81
N ILE A 30 9.97 -16.09 -9.67
CA ILE A 30 10.03 -16.72 -8.35
C ILE A 30 8.66 -17.23 -7.85
N HIS A 31 7.61 -17.16 -8.68
CA HIS A 31 6.24 -17.55 -8.35
C HIS A 31 5.70 -16.89 -7.07
N PHE A 32 5.95 -15.58 -6.90
CA PHE A 32 5.57 -14.86 -5.69
C PHE A 32 4.10 -14.40 -5.71
N GLU A 33 3.31 -14.92 -4.77
CA GLU A 33 1.84 -14.80 -4.77
C GLU A 33 1.32 -13.48 -4.19
N TYR A 34 2.07 -12.83 -3.31
CA TYR A 34 1.60 -11.64 -2.57
C TYR A 34 2.12 -10.31 -3.15
N SER A 35 2.49 -10.31 -4.44
CA SER A 35 3.06 -9.14 -5.13
C SER A 35 2.14 -7.92 -5.15
N TRP A 36 0.83 -8.13 -5.05
CA TRP A 36 -0.17 -7.06 -4.96
C TRP A 36 0.12 -6.09 -3.80
N LEU A 37 0.73 -6.57 -2.70
CA LEU A 37 1.11 -5.75 -1.55
C LEU A 37 2.09 -4.64 -1.94
N ILE A 38 2.95 -4.90 -2.93
CA ILE A 38 3.94 -3.93 -3.42
C ILE A 38 3.27 -2.93 -4.36
N PHE A 39 2.42 -3.43 -5.27
CA PHE A 39 1.83 -2.61 -6.32
C PHE A 39 0.71 -1.70 -5.82
N ILE A 40 -0.07 -2.09 -4.80
CA ILE A 40 -1.01 -1.15 -4.17
C ILE A 40 -0.27 0.04 -3.57
N SER A 41 0.84 -0.20 -2.85
CA SER A 41 1.67 0.85 -2.26
C SER A 41 2.16 1.81 -3.36
N ASN A 42 2.63 1.25 -4.47
CA ASN A 42 3.10 2.05 -5.59
C ASN A 42 2.01 2.91 -6.25
N ILE A 43 0.82 2.35 -6.48
CA ILE A 43 -0.30 3.10 -7.04
C ILE A 43 -0.65 4.25 -6.11
N MET A 44 -0.75 3.99 -4.81
CA MET A 44 -1.08 5.01 -3.81
C MET A 44 -0.03 6.11 -3.72
N LEU A 45 1.27 5.78 -3.85
CA LEU A 45 2.35 6.79 -3.89
C LEU A 45 2.14 7.84 -4.98
N PHE A 46 1.61 7.43 -6.13
CA PHE A 46 1.42 8.31 -7.29
C PHE A 46 0.04 8.96 -7.37
N THR A 47 -0.99 8.39 -6.75
CA THR A 47 -2.35 8.95 -6.74
C THR A 47 -2.58 9.92 -5.59
N MET A 48 -1.86 9.77 -4.47
CA MET A 48 -1.96 10.71 -3.35
C MET A 48 -1.44 12.09 -3.74
N GLU A 49 -2.08 13.12 -3.19
CA GLU A 49 -1.64 14.52 -3.33
C GLU A 49 -0.56 14.88 -2.29
N GLY A 50 0.11 16.03 -2.47
CA GLY A 50 1.13 16.53 -1.53
C GLY A 50 2.58 16.33 -2.00
N ASP A 51 3.55 16.52 -1.11
CA ASP A 51 4.97 16.27 -1.44
C ASP A 51 5.26 14.77 -1.53
N VAL A 52 6.19 14.39 -2.40
CA VAL A 52 6.52 12.99 -2.65
C VAL A 52 7.04 12.27 -1.40
N LYS A 53 7.78 12.95 -0.52
CA LYS A 53 8.24 12.36 0.75
C LYS A 53 7.09 12.13 1.73
N ASP A 54 6.18 13.08 1.81
CA ASP A 54 4.98 12.96 2.64
C ASP A 54 4.06 11.84 2.16
N ARG A 55 3.88 11.72 0.83
CA ARG A 55 3.16 10.59 0.21
C ARG A 55 3.81 9.27 0.57
N PHE A 56 5.13 9.15 0.39
CA PHE A 56 5.87 7.95 0.74
C PHE A 56 5.61 7.53 2.19
N ILE A 57 5.81 8.44 3.15
CA ILE A 57 5.56 8.15 4.56
C ILE A 57 4.10 7.74 4.79
N SER A 58 3.15 8.46 4.20
CA SER A 58 1.72 8.20 4.41
C SER A 58 1.26 6.86 3.82
N VAL A 59 1.86 6.44 2.70
CA VAL A 59 1.62 5.14 2.07
C VAL A 59 2.19 4.02 2.91
N GLU A 60 3.45 4.13 3.31
CA GLU A 60 4.15 3.09 4.07
C GLU A 60 3.51 2.91 5.46
N VAL A 61 3.28 4.01 6.17
CA VAL A 61 2.65 3.98 7.51
C VAL A 61 1.19 3.58 7.42
N GLY A 62 0.43 4.18 6.49
CA GLY A 62 -0.99 3.88 6.31
C GLY A 62 -1.22 2.41 5.94
N GLY A 63 -0.47 1.89 4.96
CA GLY A 63 -0.58 0.50 4.55
C GLY A 63 -0.18 -0.49 5.64
N PHE A 64 0.88 -0.20 6.40
CA PHE A 64 1.27 -1.02 7.54
C PHE A 64 0.17 -1.07 8.60
N VAL A 65 -0.39 0.08 8.94
CA VAL A 65 -1.51 0.16 9.90
C VAL A 65 -2.74 -0.57 9.37
N GLY A 66 -3.03 -0.48 8.07
CA GLY A 66 -4.10 -1.27 7.44
C GLY A 66 -3.96 -2.77 7.70
N LEU A 67 -2.76 -3.32 7.46
CA LEU A 67 -2.48 -4.75 7.69
C LEU A 67 -2.54 -5.13 9.18
N VAL A 68 -2.05 -4.27 10.08
CA VAL A 68 -2.16 -4.50 11.53
C VAL A 68 -3.62 -4.48 11.98
N LEU A 69 -4.41 -3.55 11.46
CA LEU A 69 -5.86 -3.49 11.74
C LEU A 69 -6.57 -4.73 11.20
N THR A 70 -6.12 -5.34 10.10
CA THR A 70 -6.64 -6.64 9.65
C THR A 70 -6.40 -7.72 10.70
N VAL A 71 -5.19 -7.82 11.27
CA VAL A 71 -4.91 -8.78 12.35
C VAL A 71 -5.86 -8.58 13.53
N LEU A 72 -6.04 -7.33 13.97
CA LEU A 72 -6.95 -7.00 15.06
C LEU A 72 -8.41 -7.32 14.73
N THR A 73 -8.83 -7.06 13.49
CA THR A 73 -10.17 -7.41 13.00
C THR A 73 -10.37 -8.92 13.10
N LEU A 74 -9.46 -9.73 12.57
CA LEU A 74 -9.59 -11.18 12.58
C LEU A 74 -9.60 -11.75 14.00
N LEU A 75 -8.75 -11.26 14.90
CA LEU A 75 -8.77 -11.65 16.31
C LEU A 75 -10.12 -11.35 16.97
N ALA A 76 -10.68 -10.17 16.70
CA ALA A 76 -11.99 -9.79 17.24
C ALA A 76 -13.13 -10.62 16.62
N VAL A 77 -13.07 -10.94 15.32
CA VAL A 77 -14.03 -11.83 14.67
C VAL A 77 -13.98 -13.22 15.32
N THR A 78 -12.80 -13.80 15.48
CA THR A 78 -12.63 -15.11 16.15
C THR A 78 -13.21 -15.11 17.56
N ALA A 79 -13.04 -14.01 18.31
CA ALA A 79 -13.56 -13.89 19.67
C ALA A 79 -15.09 -13.69 19.73
N LEU A 80 -15.68 -12.97 18.78
CA LEU A 80 -17.09 -12.57 18.82
C LEU A 80 -18.03 -13.54 18.11
N THR A 81 -17.59 -14.22 17.06
CA THR A 81 -18.42 -15.17 16.29
C THR A 81 -19.08 -16.26 17.16
N PRO A 82 -18.42 -16.86 18.17
CA PRO A 82 -19.06 -17.86 19.04
C PRO A 82 -20.22 -17.30 19.90
N VAL A 83 -20.25 -15.99 20.14
CA VAL A 83 -21.23 -15.33 21.02
C VAL A 83 -22.35 -14.68 20.22
N LEU A 84 -22.01 -14.07 19.09
CA LEU A 84 -22.91 -13.21 18.31
C LEU A 84 -23.36 -13.84 16.98
N GLY A 85 -22.84 -15.03 16.65
CA GLY A 85 -23.00 -15.66 15.35
C GLY A 85 -22.13 -15.03 14.27
N ASP A 86 -22.14 -15.63 13.08
CA ASP A 86 -21.23 -15.27 11.97
C ASP A 86 -21.38 -13.80 11.52
N LEU A 87 -22.61 -13.39 11.19
CA LEU A 87 -22.88 -12.05 10.67
C LEU A 87 -22.42 -10.94 11.64
N PHE A 88 -22.89 -10.98 12.89
CA PHE A 88 -22.58 -9.93 13.86
C PHE A 88 -21.16 -10.06 14.43
N GLY A 89 -20.64 -11.29 14.52
CA GLY A 89 -19.25 -11.56 14.85
C GLY A 89 -18.28 -10.93 13.85
N PHE A 90 -18.64 -10.87 12.57
CA PHE A 90 -17.86 -10.18 11.53
C PHE A 90 -18.10 -8.67 11.48
N LEU A 91 -19.37 -8.25 11.43
CA LEU A 91 -19.75 -6.88 11.08
C LEU A 91 -19.40 -5.88 12.18
N ILE A 92 -19.43 -6.29 13.45
CA ILE A 92 -19.11 -5.41 14.58
C ILE A 92 -17.61 -5.05 14.61
N PRO A 93 -16.66 -6.02 14.58
CA PRO A 93 -15.24 -5.71 14.44
C PRO A 93 -14.92 -4.84 13.23
N LEU A 94 -15.49 -5.18 12.07
CA LEU A 94 -15.27 -4.43 10.85
C LEU A 94 -15.76 -2.98 10.99
N ALA A 95 -16.99 -2.77 11.50
CA ALA A 95 -17.54 -1.44 11.72
C ALA A 95 -16.67 -0.61 12.67
N ALA A 96 -16.15 -1.21 13.74
CA ALA A 96 -15.26 -0.53 14.68
C ALA A 96 -13.95 -0.08 14.00
N VAL A 97 -13.32 -0.96 13.22
CA VAL A 97 -12.07 -0.64 12.53
C VAL A 97 -12.28 0.39 11.41
N LEU A 98 -13.38 0.29 10.65
CA LEU A 98 -13.73 1.29 9.65
C LEU A 98 -14.05 2.64 10.27
N PHE A 99 -14.72 2.66 11.43
CA PHE A 99 -14.94 3.90 12.18
C PHE A 99 -13.61 4.57 12.53
N VAL A 100 -12.63 3.79 13.02
CA VAL A 100 -11.28 4.32 13.29
C VAL A 100 -10.64 4.86 12.00
N LEU A 101 -10.62 4.09 10.92
CA LEU A 101 -9.95 4.51 9.69
C LEU A 101 -10.60 5.72 9.01
N ILE A 102 -11.93 5.84 9.05
CA ILE A 102 -12.68 6.84 8.30
C ILE A 102 -13.01 8.06 9.17
N VAL A 103 -13.58 7.84 10.36
CA VAL A 103 -14.06 8.93 11.21
C VAL A 103 -12.93 9.59 11.99
N ILE A 104 -11.94 8.80 12.46
CA ILE A 104 -10.80 9.33 13.22
C ILE A 104 -9.69 9.87 12.28
N HIS A 105 -9.79 9.65 10.95
CA HIS A 105 -8.86 10.14 9.94
C HIS A 105 -8.34 11.58 10.17
N PRO A 106 -9.20 12.60 10.43
CA PRO A 106 -8.74 13.99 10.56
C PRO A 106 -7.72 14.23 11.68
N TYR A 107 -7.68 13.36 12.69
CA TYR A 107 -6.76 13.47 13.83
C TYR A 107 -5.39 12.84 13.57
N ALA A 108 -5.31 11.84 12.67
CA ALA A 108 -4.07 11.14 12.36
C ALA A 108 -3.99 10.77 10.85
N PRO A 109 -4.05 11.76 9.93
CA PRO A 109 -4.26 11.50 8.50
C PRO A 109 -3.10 10.80 7.79
N LYS A 110 -1.90 10.79 8.39
CA LYS A 110 -0.75 10.01 7.86
C LYS A 110 -0.81 8.53 8.24
N ILE A 111 -1.56 8.19 9.30
CA ILE A 111 -1.63 6.85 9.88
C ILE A 111 -2.94 6.18 9.50
N LEU A 112 -4.05 6.89 9.69
CA LEU A 112 -5.40 6.44 9.38
C LEU A 112 -5.74 7.07 8.03
N ASN A 113 -5.67 6.33 6.94
CA ASN A 113 -5.92 6.88 5.60
C ASN A 113 -6.42 5.82 4.60
N ASN A 114 -6.71 6.28 3.39
CA ASN A 114 -7.22 5.42 2.32
C ASN A 114 -6.25 4.31 1.89
N VAL A 115 -4.95 4.47 2.15
CA VAL A 115 -3.97 3.39 1.93
C VAL A 115 -4.22 2.27 2.92
N GLY A 116 -4.31 2.60 4.22
CA GLY A 116 -4.64 1.63 5.25
C GLY A 116 -5.97 0.93 5.00
N PHE A 117 -6.98 1.67 4.54
CA PHE A 117 -8.26 1.06 4.17
C PHE A 117 -8.15 0.11 2.97
N ALA A 118 -7.36 0.46 1.95
CA ALA A 118 -7.12 -0.43 0.80
C ALA A 118 -6.47 -1.75 1.23
N TYR A 119 -5.42 -1.69 2.07
CA TYR A 119 -4.76 -2.90 2.58
C TYR A 119 -5.66 -3.74 3.48
N LEU A 120 -6.43 -3.10 4.37
CA LEU A 120 -7.44 -3.79 5.19
C LEU A 120 -8.41 -4.57 4.30
N THR A 121 -8.99 -3.89 3.31
CA THR A 121 -9.98 -4.48 2.40
C THR A 121 -9.39 -5.63 1.62
N CYS A 122 -8.23 -5.45 0.99
CA CYS A 122 -7.59 -6.49 0.20
C CYS A 122 -7.15 -7.69 1.04
N ALA A 123 -6.63 -7.46 2.24
CA ALA A 123 -6.25 -8.54 3.16
C ALA A 123 -7.47 -9.30 3.71
N CYS A 124 -8.65 -8.67 3.75
CA CYS A 124 -9.91 -9.33 4.11
C CYS A 124 -10.55 -10.12 2.96
N ILE A 125 -10.06 -10.04 1.71
CA ILE A 125 -10.58 -10.85 0.60
C ILE A 125 -10.34 -12.34 0.86
N ASP A 126 -9.15 -12.68 1.34
CA ASP A 126 -8.76 -14.04 1.71
C ASP A 126 -8.15 -14.01 3.10
N THR A 127 -9.03 -14.09 4.09
CA THR A 127 -8.65 -14.04 5.51
C THR A 127 -7.87 -15.29 5.94
N GLU A 128 -8.04 -16.41 5.24
CA GLU A 128 -7.33 -17.66 5.54
C GLU A 128 -5.86 -17.57 5.09
N ALA A 129 -5.62 -17.11 3.86
CA ALA A 129 -4.27 -16.85 3.36
C ALA A 129 -3.57 -15.77 4.21
N PHE A 130 -4.27 -14.69 4.55
CA PHE A 130 -3.71 -13.65 5.42
C PHE A 130 -3.34 -14.21 6.81
N ALA A 131 -4.26 -14.92 7.48
CA ALA A 131 -4.02 -15.46 8.82
C ALA A 131 -2.89 -16.51 8.84
N SER A 132 -2.77 -17.31 7.78
CA SER A 132 -1.73 -18.34 7.65
C SER A 132 -0.35 -17.74 7.33
N HIS A 133 -0.30 -16.54 6.76
CA HIS A 133 0.92 -15.92 6.24
C HIS A 133 1.15 -14.48 6.72
N ILE A 134 0.66 -14.10 7.91
CA ILE A 134 0.75 -12.73 8.45
C ILE A 134 2.17 -12.15 8.33
N GLY A 135 3.18 -12.91 8.77
CA GLY A 135 4.58 -12.47 8.72
C GLY A 135 5.08 -12.22 7.29
N LEU A 136 4.64 -13.05 6.33
CA LEU A 136 4.98 -12.88 4.93
C LEU A 136 4.27 -11.67 4.33
N PHE A 137 3.00 -11.43 4.64
CA PHE A 137 2.27 -10.24 4.18
C PHE A 137 2.92 -8.96 4.71
N LEU A 138 3.18 -8.90 6.02
CA LEU A 138 3.82 -7.74 6.64
C LEU A 138 5.25 -7.54 6.10
N GLY A 139 6.05 -8.60 6.02
CA GLY A 139 7.42 -8.54 5.52
C GLY A 139 7.48 -8.13 4.05
N THR A 140 6.58 -8.65 3.23
CA THR A 140 6.48 -8.30 1.80
C THR A 140 6.03 -6.87 1.61
N PHE A 141 5.03 -6.43 2.36
CA PHE A 141 4.61 -5.03 2.34
C PHE A 141 5.81 -4.15 2.70
N VAL A 142 6.41 -4.33 3.87
CA VAL A 142 7.50 -3.46 4.34
C VAL A 142 8.71 -3.51 3.40
N ALA A 143 9.30 -4.69 3.17
CA ALA A 143 10.51 -4.79 2.38
C ALA A 143 10.26 -4.49 0.90
N GLY A 144 9.22 -5.10 0.33
CA GLY A 144 8.90 -4.98 -1.08
C GLY A 144 8.49 -3.56 -1.48
N SER A 145 7.62 -2.92 -0.69
CA SER A 145 7.18 -1.56 -1.01
C SER A 145 8.29 -0.53 -0.79
N LEU A 146 9.09 -0.62 0.28
CA LEU A 146 10.24 0.27 0.48
C LEU A 146 11.25 0.17 -0.67
N ILE A 147 11.58 -1.04 -1.12
CA ILE A 147 12.50 -1.25 -2.26
C ILE A 147 11.89 -0.67 -3.54
N PHE A 148 10.63 -1.01 -3.83
CA PHE A 148 10.01 -0.65 -5.10
C PHE A 148 9.74 0.85 -5.20
N ASN A 149 9.14 1.44 -4.17
CA ASN A 149 8.87 2.87 -4.09
C ASN A 149 10.16 3.67 -3.97
N GLY A 150 11.13 3.20 -3.18
CA GLY A 150 12.47 3.80 -3.12
C GLY A 150 13.12 3.87 -4.50
N GLY A 151 13.05 2.79 -5.28
CA GLY A 151 13.48 2.76 -6.68
C GLY A 151 12.76 3.80 -7.54
N CYS A 152 11.44 3.95 -7.37
CA CYS A 152 10.66 4.97 -8.07
C CYS A 152 11.11 6.40 -7.74
N LEU A 153 11.45 6.68 -6.48
CA LEU A 153 11.99 7.98 -6.05
C LEU A 153 13.35 8.26 -6.68
N LEU A 154 14.22 7.26 -6.74
CA LEU A 154 15.53 7.35 -7.40
C LEU A 154 15.37 7.64 -8.90
N ILE A 155 14.47 6.93 -9.58
CA ILE A 155 14.13 7.18 -10.98
C ILE A 155 13.65 8.62 -11.16
N MET A 156 12.71 9.08 -10.33
CA MET A 156 12.20 10.45 -10.40
C MET A 156 13.33 11.47 -10.26
N SER A 157 14.21 11.29 -9.27
CA SER A 157 15.33 12.20 -9.05
C SER A 157 16.32 12.23 -10.22
N THR A 158 16.56 11.08 -10.84
CA THR A 158 17.50 10.91 -11.96
C THR A 158 16.95 11.56 -13.24
N VAL A 159 15.68 11.31 -13.56
CA VAL A 159 15.02 11.91 -14.72
C VAL A 159 14.89 13.43 -14.56
N LYS A 160 14.59 13.91 -13.34
CA LYS A 160 14.60 15.36 -13.05
C LYS A 160 15.95 15.99 -13.37
N LYS A 161 17.05 15.39 -12.91
CA LYS A 161 18.41 15.90 -13.20
C LYS A 161 18.70 15.88 -14.71
N MET A 162 18.38 14.79 -15.40
CA MET A 162 18.62 14.65 -16.84
C MET A 162 17.90 15.71 -17.69
N VAL A 163 16.67 16.08 -17.32
CA VAL A 163 15.83 16.98 -18.13
C VAL A 163 16.01 18.45 -17.75
N PHE A 164 16.25 18.75 -16.46
CA PHE A 164 16.28 20.12 -15.96
C PHE A 164 17.68 20.64 -15.59
N GLN A 165 18.72 19.80 -15.53
CA GLN A 165 20.12 20.25 -15.35
C GLN A 165 20.91 20.31 -16.66
N LYS A 166 20.26 20.67 -17.78
CA LYS A 166 20.95 21.17 -18.97
C LYS A 166 20.98 22.70 -18.95
#